data_AF-A0A4Y3WSI8-F1
#
_entry.id   AF-A0A4Y3WSI8-F1
#
_cell.length_a   1.000
_cell.length_b   1.000
_cell.length_c   1.000
_cell.angle_alpha   90.00
_cell.angle_beta   90.00
_cell.angle_gamma   90.00
#
_symmetry.space_group_name_H-M   'P 1'
#
loop_
_entity.id
_entity.type
_entity.pdbx_description
1 polymer ?
#
loop_
_entity_poly.entity_id
_entity_poly.type
_entity_poly.pdbx_seq_one_letter_code
_entity_poly.pdbx_strand_id
1 'polypeptide(L)'
;METQGSAGTTPFTDAQIAEADAIIFAADVAVRDEERFAHLPVVRTGVKKAISGAEGLVAQAVEAARNAPKGAVPAQRSASPATKDFGPGFGSRLRGWLMTGVSYVIPFVAAGGLLIALGFALGGYQITDAPAVTDGFDVASLASWAALFFQIGALAFGFLVPVLGGFIAYAMADRPAIVPGFVGGAIAAEIGAGFLGGLIAGLLAGAVVMGLKRFSVPKAMAGIMPVVVYPLLGTLVVGIAMFVIIGPPLAAVNTGLTAWLTGLSGANALLLGAIVGLMMAFDMGGPVNKAAYTFAIAGLGAVPRPGC
;
A
#
# COMPACT_ATOMS: atom_id res chain seq x y z
N MET A 1 23.37 3.87 -12.89
CA MET A 1 23.41 3.15 -11.61
C MET A 1 22.01 3.13 -11.06
N GLU A 2 21.45 1.95 -10.84
CA GLU A 2 20.20 1.81 -10.11
C GLU A 2 20.48 1.62 -8.62
N THR A 3 19.92 2.52 -7.80
CA THR A 3 20.01 2.41 -6.33
C THR A 3 18.71 1.79 -5.82
N GLN A 4 18.76 0.91 -4.83
CA GLN A 4 17.57 0.28 -4.23
C GLN A 4 17.59 0.40 -2.69
N GLY A 5 17.95 1.58 -2.20
CA GLY A 5 18.21 1.83 -0.79
C GLY A 5 17.07 2.54 -0.05
N SER A 6 17.31 2.82 1.24
CA SER A 6 16.42 3.66 2.06
C SER A 6 16.25 5.07 1.50
N ALA A 7 17.26 5.59 0.77
CA ALA A 7 17.22 6.89 0.11
C ALA A 7 16.24 6.98 -1.08
N GLY A 8 15.64 5.86 -1.49
CA GLY A 8 14.78 5.76 -2.67
C GLY A 8 15.43 4.92 -3.76
N THR A 9 14.72 4.81 -4.88
CA THR A 9 15.16 4.04 -6.04
C THR A 9 15.32 4.94 -7.25
N THR A 10 16.45 4.83 -7.96
CA THR A 10 16.69 5.48 -9.27
C THR A 10 16.77 4.41 -10.35
N PRO A 11 15.63 3.88 -10.79
CA PRO A 11 15.57 2.66 -11.60
C PRO A 11 16.05 2.88 -13.04
N PHE A 12 16.61 1.83 -13.65
CA PHE A 12 16.92 1.82 -15.07
C PHE A 12 15.64 1.75 -15.92
N THR A 13 15.66 2.40 -17.08
CA THR A 13 14.59 2.31 -18.08
C THR A 13 14.67 0.99 -18.85
N ASP A 14 13.55 0.52 -19.40
CA ASP A 14 13.54 -0.73 -20.17
C ASP A 14 14.45 -0.67 -21.40
N ALA A 15 14.58 0.52 -22.01
CA ALA A 15 15.54 0.76 -23.09
C ALA A 15 17.00 0.59 -22.63
N GLN A 16 17.35 1.13 -21.45
CA GLN A 16 18.70 0.97 -20.87
C GLN A 16 19.02 -0.49 -20.55
N ILE A 17 18.02 -1.25 -20.09
CA ILE A 17 18.18 -2.67 -19.77
C ILE A 17 18.35 -3.48 -21.07
N ALA A 18 17.55 -3.20 -22.10
CA ALA A 18 17.62 -3.92 -23.38
C ALA A 18 18.94 -3.65 -24.16
N GLU A 19 19.49 -2.44 -24.03
CA GLU A 19 20.76 -2.06 -24.66
C GLU A 19 21.97 -2.65 -23.93
N ALA A 20 21.88 -2.91 -22.63
CA ALA A 20 23.00 -3.39 -21.83
C ALA A 20 23.56 -4.75 -22.30
N ASP A 21 24.88 -4.91 -22.13
CA ASP A 21 25.60 -6.14 -22.44
C ASP A 21 25.81 -7.05 -21.22
N ALA A 22 25.79 -6.48 -20.01
CA ALA A 22 25.90 -7.18 -18.73
C ALA A 22 25.35 -6.31 -17.59
N ILE A 23 25.06 -6.93 -16.44
CA ILE A 23 24.64 -6.25 -15.21
C ILE A 23 25.55 -6.61 -14.04
N ILE A 24 25.87 -5.62 -13.20
CA ILE A 24 26.60 -5.82 -11.96
C ILE A 24 25.64 -5.57 -10.79
N PHE A 25 25.37 -6.60 -10.00
CA PHE A 25 24.67 -6.46 -8.72
C PHE A 25 25.69 -6.28 -7.60
N ALA A 26 25.87 -5.02 -7.18
CA ALA A 26 26.65 -4.65 -6.02
C ALA A 26 25.71 -4.45 -4.81
N ALA A 27 25.31 -5.54 -4.16
CA ALA A 27 24.32 -5.51 -3.08
C ALA A 27 24.62 -6.54 -1.99
N ASP A 28 24.43 -6.14 -0.73
CA ASP A 28 24.53 -7.01 0.45
C ASP A 28 23.16 -7.55 0.90
N VAL A 29 22.09 -7.17 0.18
CA VAL A 29 20.69 -7.57 0.40
C VAL A 29 20.07 -7.99 -0.93
N ALA A 30 18.94 -8.71 -0.88
CA ALA A 30 18.22 -9.14 -2.08
C ALA A 30 17.87 -7.94 -2.99
N VAL A 31 18.23 -8.05 -4.27
CA VAL A 31 17.91 -7.07 -5.30
C VAL A 31 16.46 -7.30 -5.76
N ARG A 32 15.65 -6.24 -5.76
CA ARG A 32 14.26 -6.30 -6.20
C ARG A 32 14.19 -6.32 -7.72
N ASP A 33 13.21 -7.04 -8.24
CA ASP A 33 12.90 -7.13 -9.67
C ASP A 33 14.10 -7.61 -10.50
N GLU A 34 14.95 -8.47 -9.91
CA GLU A 34 16.15 -9.02 -10.54
C GLU A 34 15.82 -9.77 -11.83
N GLU A 35 14.61 -10.35 -11.93
CA GLU A 35 14.11 -11.00 -13.14
C GLU A 35 14.13 -10.11 -14.40
N ARG A 36 14.05 -8.78 -14.27
CA ARG A 36 14.12 -7.84 -15.40
C ARG A 36 15.47 -7.93 -16.12
N PHE A 37 16.51 -8.36 -15.41
CA PHE A 37 17.87 -8.50 -15.91
C PHE A 37 18.22 -9.96 -16.26
N ALA A 38 17.27 -10.90 -16.20
CA ALA A 38 17.56 -12.33 -16.37
C ALA A 38 18.12 -12.71 -17.76
N HIS A 39 18.01 -11.82 -18.75
CA HIS A 39 18.59 -12.00 -20.08
C HIS A 39 20.02 -11.48 -20.20
N LEU A 40 20.52 -10.78 -19.17
CA LEU A 40 21.86 -10.23 -19.15
C LEU A 40 22.81 -11.14 -18.37
N PRO A 41 24.08 -11.28 -18.79
CA PRO A 41 25.15 -11.83 -17.97
C PRO A 41 25.29 -11.05 -16.67
N VAL A 42 25.34 -11.77 -15.55
CA VAL A 42 25.29 -11.18 -14.20
C VAL A 42 26.61 -11.37 -13.47
N VAL A 43 27.16 -10.27 -12.93
CA VAL A 43 28.25 -10.30 -11.94
C VAL A 43 27.71 -9.84 -10.59
N ARG A 44 27.87 -10.67 -9.54
CA ARG A 44 27.37 -10.37 -8.19
C ARG A 44 28.52 -10.12 -7.22
N THR A 45 28.38 -9.08 -6.40
CA THR A 45 29.38 -8.71 -5.40
C THR A 45 28.73 -7.94 -4.25
N GLY A 46 29.38 -7.91 -3.09
CA GLY A 46 28.97 -7.06 -1.97
C GLY A 46 29.34 -5.60 -2.19
N VAL A 47 28.62 -4.67 -1.54
CA VAL A 47 28.77 -3.22 -1.73
C VAL A 47 30.21 -2.77 -1.44
N LYS A 48 30.79 -3.28 -0.36
CA LYS A 48 32.16 -2.93 0.06
C LYS A 48 33.21 -3.28 -1.00
N LYS A 49 33.10 -4.47 -1.61
CA LYS A 49 34.01 -4.94 -2.66
C LYS A 49 33.81 -4.16 -3.97
N ALA A 50 32.57 -3.75 -4.24
CA ALA A 50 32.27 -2.88 -5.38
C ALA A 50 32.92 -1.50 -5.27
N ILE A 51 32.92 -0.90 -4.08
CA ILE A 51 33.53 0.42 -3.85
C ILE A 51 35.05 0.35 -3.97
N SER A 52 35.69 -0.69 -3.41
CA SER A 52 37.16 -0.80 -3.40
C SER A 52 37.76 -1.37 -4.69
N GLY A 53 36.96 -2.01 -5.55
CA GLY A 53 37.45 -2.80 -6.69
C GLY A 53 36.63 -2.61 -7.96
N ALA A 54 36.15 -1.39 -8.21
CA ALA A 54 35.25 -1.08 -9.31
C ALA A 54 35.80 -1.48 -10.70
N GLU A 55 37.05 -1.17 -10.99
CA GLU A 55 37.67 -1.47 -12.30
C GLU A 55 37.69 -2.97 -12.60
N GLY A 56 38.07 -3.79 -11.61
CA GLY A 56 38.10 -5.24 -11.74
C GLY A 56 36.71 -5.87 -11.92
N LEU A 57 35.67 -5.26 -11.36
CA LEU A 57 34.29 -5.72 -11.54
C LEU A 57 33.73 -5.37 -12.92
N VAL A 58 34.08 -4.20 -13.45
CA VAL A 58 33.75 -3.84 -14.83
C VAL A 58 34.44 -4.80 -15.81
N ALA A 59 35.72 -5.12 -15.58
CA ALA A 59 36.44 -6.10 -16.39
C ALA A 59 35.77 -7.48 -16.36
N GLN A 60 35.37 -7.97 -15.18
CA GLN A 60 34.61 -9.22 -15.03
C GLN A 60 33.27 -9.19 -15.76
N ALA A 61 32.56 -8.05 -15.74
CA ALA A 61 31.29 -7.91 -16.45
C ALA A 61 31.49 -7.93 -17.98
N VAL A 62 32.55 -7.29 -18.47
CA VAL A 62 32.93 -7.34 -19.89
C VAL A 62 33.32 -8.76 -20.32
N GLU A 63 34.03 -9.49 -19.47
CA GLU A 63 34.38 -10.89 -19.73
C GLU A 63 33.14 -11.80 -19.73
N ALA A 64 32.23 -11.61 -18.76
CA ALA A 64 30.96 -12.32 -18.71
C ALA A 64 30.11 -12.08 -19.97
N ALA A 65 30.06 -10.83 -20.46
CA ALA A 65 29.38 -10.49 -21.71
C ALA A 65 29.98 -11.17 -22.95
N ARG A 66 31.31 -11.40 -22.96
CA ARG A 66 31.99 -12.11 -24.05
C ARG A 66 31.73 -13.61 -24.03
N ASN A 67 31.67 -14.21 -22.84
CA ASN A 67 31.53 -15.67 -22.68
C ASN A 67 30.07 -16.14 -22.80
N ALA A 68 29.11 -15.28 -22.48
CA ALA A 68 27.69 -15.56 -22.62
C ALA A 68 27.00 -14.35 -23.25
N PRO A 69 26.72 -14.35 -24.57
CA PRO A 69 26.00 -13.26 -25.20
C PRO A 69 24.57 -13.14 -24.64
N LYS A 70 24.04 -11.91 -24.62
CA LYS A 70 22.72 -11.61 -24.05
C LYS A 70 21.62 -12.50 -24.64
N GLY A 71 20.80 -13.06 -23.75
CA GLY A 71 19.65 -13.89 -24.11
C GLY A 71 18.49 -13.05 -24.66
N ALA A 72 17.42 -13.72 -25.12
CA ALA A 72 16.19 -13.03 -25.47
C ALA A 72 15.57 -12.36 -24.22
N VAL A 73 15.13 -11.10 -24.37
CA VAL A 73 14.44 -10.37 -23.30
C VAL A 73 13.26 -11.22 -22.81
N PRO A 74 13.14 -11.52 -21.51
CA PRO A 74 12.12 -12.43 -21.02
C PRO A 74 10.74 -11.87 -21.37
N ALA A 75 9.86 -12.71 -21.94
CA ALA A 75 8.45 -12.36 -22.05
C ALA A 75 7.91 -12.12 -20.63
N GLN A 76 7.56 -10.87 -20.37
CA GLN A 76 7.24 -10.32 -19.06
C GLN A 76 6.13 -11.13 -18.37
N ARG A 77 6.50 -11.98 -17.41
CA ARG A 77 5.54 -12.55 -16.46
C ARG A 77 5.43 -11.60 -15.27
N SER A 78 4.30 -10.92 -15.19
CA SER A 78 3.91 -9.98 -14.15
C SER A 78 3.99 -10.60 -12.75
N ALA A 79 4.67 -9.92 -11.81
CA ALA A 79 4.08 -9.38 -10.57
C ALA A 79 5.15 -8.88 -9.57
N SER A 80 5.78 -7.72 -9.83
CA SER A 80 6.30 -6.82 -8.79
C SER A 80 6.51 -5.42 -9.36
N PRO A 81 6.40 -4.36 -8.53
CA PRO A 81 6.03 -3.04 -9.01
C PRO A 81 7.20 -2.40 -9.75
N ALA A 82 7.05 -2.35 -11.08
CA ALA A 82 7.78 -1.46 -11.96
C ALA A 82 7.96 -0.09 -11.30
N THR A 83 9.09 0.55 -11.59
CA THR A 83 9.18 1.99 -11.83
C THR A 83 7.79 2.62 -11.88
N LYS A 84 7.41 3.38 -10.85
CA LYS A 84 6.07 4.00 -10.77
C LYS A 84 5.93 5.09 -11.82
N ASP A 85 5.93 4.72 -13.10
CA ASP A 85 5.60 5.59 -14.19
C ASP A 85 4.09 5.56 -14.37
N PHE A 86 3.44 6.55 -13.78
CA PHE A 86 2.00 6.74 -13.90
C PHE A 86 1.65 7.66 -15.08
N GLY A 87 2.56 7.86 -16.03
CA GLY A 87 2.41 8.73 -17.18
C GLY A 87 2.68 10.21 -16.90
N PRO A 88 2.75 11.06 -17.94
CA PRO A 88 3.29 12.42 -17.86
C PRO A 88 2.37 13.43 -17.15
N GLY A 89 1.10 13.10 -16.89
CA GLY A 89 0.11 14.02 -16.32
C GLY A 89 0.01 13.98 -14.80
N PHE A 90 -0.49 15.07 -14.19
CA PHE A 90 -0.89 15.04 -12.78
C PHE A 90 -2.07 14.08 -12.54
N GLY A 91 -3.07 14.10 -13.42
CA GLY A 91 -4.24 13.21 -13.29
C GLY A 91 -3.88 11.73 -13.41
N SER A 92 -2.95 11.37 -14.30
CA SER A 92 -2.49 9.99 -14.46
C SER A 92 -1.68 9.54 -13.25
N ARG A 93 -0.83 10.42 -12.68
CA ARG A 93 -0.13 10.21 -11.40
C ARG A 93 -1.06 10.07 -10.21
N LEU A 94 -2.04 10.97 -10.05
CA LEU A 94 -3.03 10.92 -8.98
C LEU A 94 -3.81 9.61 -9.02
N ARG A 95 -4.30 9.23 -10.21
CA ARG A 95 -4.94 7.93 -10.43
C ARG A 95 -4.01 6.79 -10.04
N GLY A 96 -2.74 6.85 -10.45
CA GLY A 96 -1.73 5.86 -10.08
C GLY A 96 -1.56 5.69 -8.58
N TRP A 97 -1.44 6.79 -7.84
CA TRP A 97 -1.29 6.78 -6.38
C TRP A 97 -2.51 6.19 -5.68
N LEU A 98 -3.70 6.66 -6.05
CA LEU A 98 -4.98 6.20 -5.49
C LEU A 98 -5.19 4.71 -5.77
N MET A 99 -4.97 4.27 -7.01
CA MET A 99 -5.14 2.88 -7.41
C MET A 99 -4.09 1.97 -6.76
N THR A 100 -2.89 2.46 -6.48
CA THR A 100 -1.90 1.72 -5.68
C THR A 100 -2.45 1.47 -4.28
N GLY A 101 -2.91 2.51 -3.58
CA GLY A 101 -3.53 2.37 -2.27
C GLY A 101 -4.66 1.33 -2.25
N VAL A 102 -5.64 1.48 -3.15
CA VAL A 102 -6.75 0.54 -3.27
C VAL A 102 -6.28 -0.89 -3.53
N SER A 103 -5.26 -1.09 -4.37
CA SER A 103 -4.78 -2.44 -4.71
C SER A 103 -4.14 -3.15 -3.51
N TYR A 104 -3.47 -2.41 -2.63
CA TYR A 104 -2.90 -2.96 -1.39
C TYR A 104 -3.95 -3.21 -0.29
N VAL A 105 -5.16 -2.63 -0.42
CA VAL A 105 -6.29 -2.92 0.48
C VAL A 105 -6.98 -4.24 0.13
N ILE A 106 -6.95 -4.67 -1.15
CA ILE A 106 -7.65 -5.88 -1.64
C ILE A 106 -7.34 -7.14 -0.80
N PRO A 107 -6.06 -7.48 -0.51
CA PRO A 107 -5.76 -8.67 0.28
C PRO A 107 -6.33 -8.63 1.71
N PHE A 108 -6.40 -7.44 2.32
CA PHE A 108 -6.95 -7.28 3.67
C PHE A 108 -8.46 -7.51 3.70
N VAL A 109 -9.17 -7.02 2.69
CA VAL A 109 -10.62 -7.28 2.58
C VAL A 109 -10.90 -8.74 2.30
N ALA A 110 -10.12 -9.38 1.41
CA ALA A 110 -10.31 -10.79 1.11
C ALA A 110 -10.10 -11.67 2.35
N ALA A 111 -8.98 -11.46 3.06
CA ALA A 111 -8.68 -12.18 4.30
C ALA A 111 -9.70 -11.86 5.40
N GLY A 112 -9.95 -10.58 5.66
CA GLY A 112 -10.81 -10.15 6.75
C GLY A 112 -12.28 -10.50 6.54
N GLY A 113 -12.79 -10.31 5.33
CA GLY A 113 -14.20 -10.53 5.00
C GLY A 113 -14.56 -12.00 5.04
N LEU A 114 -13.68 -12.87 4.52
CA LEU A 114 -13.88 -14.31 4.58
C LEU A 114 -13.83 -14.82 6.03
N LEU A 115 -12.90 -14.32 6.85
CA LEU A 115 -12.80 -14.71 8.26
C LEU A 115 -13.99 -14.22 9.08
N ILE A 116 -14.46 -12.99 8.87
CA ILE A 116 -15.71 -12.48 9.48
C ILE A 116 -16.90 -13.35 9.06
N ALA A 117 -17.01 -13.69 7.77
CA ALA A 117 -18.08 -14.54 7.27
C ALA A 117 -18.06 -15.94 7.89
N LEU A 118 -16.87 -16.53 8.09
CA LEU A 118 -16.71 -17.79 8.80
C LEU A 118 -17.08 -17.67 10.28
N GLY A 119 -16.70 -16.57 10.93
CA GLY A 119 -17.12 -16.27 12.30
C GLY A 119 -18.65 -16.25 12.43
N PHE A 120 -19.34 -15.57 11.53
CA PHE A 120 -20.81 -15.57 11.49
C PHE A 120 -21.41 -16.93 11.13
N ALA A 121 -20.82 -17.66 10.19
CA ALA A 121 -21.32 -18.96 9.77
C ALA A 121 -21.24 -20.01 10.88
N LEU A 122 -20.20 -19.95 11.73
CA LEU A 122 -19.97 -20.92 12.80
C LEU A 122 -20.56 -20.49 14.15
N GLY A 123 -20.54 -19.18 14.46
CA GLY A 123 -20.92 -18.62 15.75
C GLY A 123 -22.25 -17.86 15.76
N GLY A 124 -22.89 -17.67 14.60
CA GLY A 124 -24.10 -16.85 14.47
C GLY A 124 -23.85 -15.35 14.61
N TYR A 125 -24.90 -14.54 14.51
CA TYR A 125 -24.79 -13.07 14.51
C TYR A 125 -24.26 -12.48 15.85
N GLN A 126 -24.47 -13.21 16.95
CA GLN A 126 -24.04 -12.81 18.30
C GLN A 126 -22.52 -12.89 18.49
N ILE A 127 -21.78 -13.42 17.51
CA ILE A 127 -20.31 -13.48 17.57
C ILE A 127 -19.66 -12.09 17.66
N THR A 128 -20.41 -11.05 17.30
CA THR A 128 -20.03 -9.64 17.44
C THR A 128 -19.83 -9.22 18.90
N ASP A 129 -20.50 -9.89 19.85
CA ASP A 129 -20.41 -9.63 21.29
C ASP A 129 -19.47 -10.62 22.02
N ALA A 130 -18.77 -11.48 21.28
CA ALA A 130 -17.90 -12.49 21.88
C ALA A 130 -16.73 -11.87 22.65
N PRO A 131 -16.39 -12.38 23.85
CA PRO A 131 -15.25 -11.88 24.62
C PRO A 131 -13.94 -12.06 23.85
N ALA A 132 -12.93 -11.27 24.19
CA ALA A 132 -11.62 -11.38 23.56
C ALA A 132 -11.09 -12.80 23.75
N VAL A 133 -10.65 -13.44 22.65
CA VAL A 133 -10.10 -14.81 22.72
C VAL A 133 -8.84 -14.90 23.60
N THR A 134 -8.23 -13.76 23.91
CA THR A 134 -7.11 -13.63 24.86
C THR A 134 -7.52 -13.84 26.32
N ASP A 135 -8.78 -13.60 26.67
CA ASP A 135 -9.28 -13.76 28.05
C ASP A 135 -9.52 -15.23 28.40
N GLY A 136 -9.64 -16.08 27.38
CA GLY A 136 -9.77 -17.51 27.49
C GLY A 136 -10.09 -18.12 26.13
N PHE A 137 -9.36 -19.16 25.74
CA PHE A 137 -9.59 -19.89 24.51
C PHE A 137 -9.76 -21.39 24.79
N ASP A 138 -10.93 -21.93 24.45
CA ASP A 138 -11.18 -23.35 24.52
C ASP A 138 -11.08 -23.98 23.12
N VAL A 139 -10.03 -24.78 22.92
CA VAL A 139 -9.75 -25.49 21.66
C VAL A 139 -10.88 -26.45 21.28
N ALA A 140 -11.62 -26.99 22.26
CA ALA A 140 -12.75 -27.88 22.03
C ALA A 140 -14.06 -27.14 21.69
N SER A 141 -14.09 -25.82 21.88
CA SER A 141 -15.30 -25.01 21.70
C SER A 141 -15.39 -24.41 20.30
N LEU A 142 -16.42 -24.80 19.55
CA LEU A 142 -16.73 -24.20 18.25
C LEU A 142 -16.95 -22.67 18.36
N ALA A 143 -17.53 -22.22 19.48
CA ALA A 143 -17.74 -20.79 19.73
C ALA A 143 -16.42 -20.02 19.89
N SER A 144 -15.40 -20.64 20.52
CA SER A 144 -14.07 -20.04 20.62
C SER A 144 -13.41 -19.88 19.25
N TRP A 145 -13.51 -20.88 18.38
CA TRP A 145 -13.00 -20.80 17.00
C TRP A 145 -13.76 -19.77 16.15
N ALA A 146 -15.08 -19.72 16.28
CA ALA A 146 -15.89 -18.70 15.60
C ALA A 146 -15.50 -17.28 16.05
N ALA A 147 -15.28 -17.07 17.35
CA ALA A 147 -14.86 -15.79 17.91
C ALA A 147 -13.46 -15.42 17.42
N LEU A 148 -12.54 -16.39 17.34
CA LEU A 148 -11.20 -16.19 16.79
C LEU A 148 -11.25 -15.73 15.33
N PHE A 149 -12.03 -16.40 14.47
CA PHE A 149 -12.16 -15.99 13.08
C PHE A 149 -12.76 -14.59 12.95
N PHE A 150 -13.82 -14.30 13.70
CA PHE A 150 -14.42 -12.97 13.72
C PHE A 150 -13.41 -11.89 14.16
N GLN A 151 -12.69 -12.10 15.26
CA GLN A 151 -11.74 -11.12 15.80
C GLN A 151 -10.53 -10.91 14.90
N ILE A 152 -9.95 -11.97 14.31
CA ILE A 152 -8.86 -11.82 13.33
C ILE A 152 -9.36 -11.05 12.11
N GLY A 153 -10.56 -11.38 11.61
CA GLY A 153 -11.13 -10.70 10.46
C GLY A 153 -11.45 -9.22 10.74
N ALA A 154 -11.97 -8.92 11.93
CA ALA A 154 -12.23 -7.56 12.39
C ALA A 154 -10.93 -6.74 12.51
N LEU A 155 -9.86 -7.34 13.04
CA LEU A 155 -8.53 -6.72 13.07
C LEU A 155 -8.02 -6.41 11.66
N ALA A 156 -8.12 -7.35 10.72
CA ALA A 156 -7.74 -7.14 9.32
C ALA A 156 -8.55 -5.98 8.69
N PHE A 157 -9.85 -5.87 8.99
CA PHE A 157 -10.69 -4.75 8.57
C PHE A 157 -10.27 -3.42 9.20
N GLY A 158 -9.79 -3.44 10.45
CA GLY A 158 -9.21 -2.26 11.11
C GLY A 158 -8.03 -1.66 10.36
N PHE A 159 -7.28 -2.46 9.61
CA PHE A 159 -6.12 -2.01 8.82
C PHE A 159 -6.48 -1.41 7.45
N LEU A 160 -7.73 -1.47 6.99
CA LEU A 160 -8.08 -1.00 5.63
C LEU A 160 -7.71 0.46 5.38
N VAL A 161 -8.07 1.37 6.30
CA VAL A 161 -7.79 2.81 6.17
C VAL A 161 -6.29 3.14 6.39
N PRO A 162 -5.60 2.58 7.41
CA PRO A 162 -4.14 2.70 7.53
C PRO A 162 -3.37 2.23 6.29
N VAL A 163 -3.71 1.05 5.76
CA VAL A 163 -3.07 0.46 4.58
C VAL A 163 -3.30 1.34 3.35
N LEU A 164 -4.53 1.80 3.13
CA LEU A 164 -4.85 2.73 2.06
C LEU A 164 -3.97 3.97 2.09
N GLY A 165 -3.94 4.68 3.23
CA GLY A 165 -3.17 5.90 3.40
C GLY A 165 -1.66 5.66 3.24
N GLY A 166 -1.15 4.60 3.86
CA GLY A 166 0.24 4.18 3.79
C GLY A 166 0.72 3.90 2.37
N PHE A 167 -0.08 3.16 1.59
CA PHE A 167 0.32 2.78 0.23
C PHE A 167 0.08 3.88 -0.81
N ILE A 168 -0.85 4.83 -0.58
CA ILE A 168 -0.92 6.08 -1.36
C ILE A 168 0.34 6.91 -1.11
N ALA A 169 0.70 7.13 0.16
CA ALA A 169 1.88 7.90 0.53
C ALA A 169 3.17 7.25 -0.02
N TYR A 170 3.27 5.92 0.08
CA TYR A 170 4.32 5.14 -0.58
C TYR A 170 4.33 5.35 -2.10
N ALA A 171 3.18 5.33 -2.75
CA ALA A 171 3.10 5.54 -4.20
C ALA A 171 3.61 6.92 -4.63
N MET A 172 3.49 7.93 -3.77
CA MET A 172 3.96 9.30 -4.01
C MET A 172 5.43 9.51 -3.67
N ALA A 173 5.89 8.99 -2.54
CA ALA A 173 7.17 9.39 -1.94
C ALA A 173 8.02 8.21 -1.43
N ASP A 174 7.71 6.99 -1.87
CA ASP A 174 8.41 5.75 -1.54
C ASP A 174 8.45 5.43 -0.04
N ARG A 175 9.40 4.59 0.37
CA ARG A 175 9.52 4.03 1.73
C ARG A 175 9.46 5.06 2.85
N PRO A 176 10.11 6.24 2.74
CA PRO A 176 10.08 7.22 3.83
C PRO A 176 8.68 7.76 4.18
N ALA A 177 7.71 7.63 3.27
CA ALA A 177 6.34 8.09 3.48
C ALA A 177 5.38 7.02 4.01
N ILE A 178 5.83 5.78 4.15
CA ILE A 178 5.01 4.68 4.66
C ILE A 178 4.49 5.01 6.07
N VAL A 179 5.38 5.35 7.01
CA VAL A 179 4.97 5.61 8.41
C VAL A 179 4.02 6.81 8.50
N PRO A 180 4.32 8.00 7.92
CA PRO A 180 3.38 9.12 7.90
C PRO A 180 2.01 8.76 7.30
N GLY A 181 1.98 7.97 6.22
CA GLY A 181 0.75 7.57 5.55
C GLY A 181 -0.07 6.57 6.37
N PHE A 182 0.57 5.55 6.97
CA PHE A 182 -0.10 4.57 7.82
C PHE A 182 -0.68 5.23 9.07
N VAL A 183 0.12 6.08 9.74
CA VAL A 183 -0.34 6.79 10.93
C VAL A 183 -1.45 7.77 10.57
N GLY A 184 -1.32 8.53 9.48
CA GLY A 184 -2.39 9.41 8.99
C GLY A 184 -3.69 8.65 8.69
N GLY A 185 -3.60 7.48 8.06
CA GLY A 185 -4.76 6.61 7.81
C GLY A 185 -5.36 6.02 9.10
N ALA A 186 -4.53 5.68 10.10
CA ALA A 186 -5.01 5.27 11.42
C ALA A 186 -5.73 6.40 12.14
N ILE A 187 -5.19 7.62 12.10
CA ILE A 187 -5.84 8.83 12.63
C ILE A 187 -7.19 9.06 11.95
N ALA A 188 -7.27 8.91 10.62
CA ALA A 188 -8.53 9.04 9.89
C ALA A 188 -9.59 8.03 10.35
N ALA A 189 -9.19 6.79 10.66
CA ALA A 189 -10.09 5.80 11.22
C ALA A 189 -10.52 6.14 12.66
N GLU A 190 -9.60 6.64 13.47
CA GLU A 190 -9.82 6.99 14.88
C GLU A 190 -10.81 8.15 15.04
N ILE A 191 -10.66 9.21 14.25
CA ILE A 191 -11.50 10.40 14.32
C ILE A 191 -12.84 10.26 13.57
N GLY A 192 -13.14 9.07 13.03
CA GLY A 192 -14.38 8.82 12.28
C GLY A 192 -14.44 9.46 10.88
N ALA A 193 -13.31 9.90 10.32
CA ALA A 193 -13.23 10.38 8.93
C ALA A 193 -13.27 9.23 7.89
N GLY A 194 -13.08 7.99 8.35
CA GLY A 194 -13.28 6.78 7.56
C GLY A 194 -12.36 6.71 6.33
N PHE A 195 -12.87 6.06 5.27
CA PHE A 195 -12.12 5.85 4.03
C PHE A 195 -11.72 7.17 3.35
N LEU A 196 -12.61 8.18 3.34
CA LEU A 196 -12.32 9.50 2.77
C LEU A 196 -11.16 10.17 3.48
N GLY A 197 -11.16 10.12 4.82
CA GLY A 197 -10.02 10.54 5.63
C GLY A 197 -8.72 9.82 5.26
N GLY A 198 -8.77 8.51 5.03
CA GLY A 198 -7.59 7.72 4.62
C GLY A 198 -7.01 8.13 3.27
N LEU A 199 -7.86 8.44 2.28
CA LEU A 199 -7.41 8.95 0.98
C LEU A 199 -6.67 10.28 1.13
N ILE A 200 -7.28 11.23 1.86
CA ILE A 200 -6.70 12.56 2.08
C ILE A 200 -5.42 12.46 2.90
N ALA A 201 -5.42 11.66 3.97
CA ALA A 201 -4.26 11.46 4.82
C ALA A 201 -3.07 10.85 4.04
N GLY A 202 -3.33 9.87 3.16
CA GLY A 202 -2.30 9.29 2.30
C GLY A 202 -1.69 10.28 1.31
N LEU A 203 -2.55 11.07 0.64
CA LEU A 203 -2.09 12.11 -0.29
C LEU A 203 -1.31 13.21 0.43
N LEU A 204 -1.79 13.63 1.60
CA LEU A 204 -1.13 14.62 2.46
C LEU A 204 0.23 14.11 2.92
N ALA A 205 0.32 12.89 3.43
CA ALA A 205 1.56 12.27 3.86
C ALA A 205 2.60 12.17 2.73
N GLY A 206 2.16 11.74 1.55
CA GLY A 206 3.00 11.73 0.35
C GLY A 206 3.51 13.12 0.00
N ALA A 207 2.63 14.13 -0.03
CA ALA A 207 2.98 15.51 -0.34
C ALA A 207 3.95 16.12 0.69
N VAL A 208 3.72 15.91 1.97
CA VAL A 208 4.59 16.37 3.06
C VAL A 208 5.99 15.78 2.90
N VAL A 209 6.11 14.47 2.69
CA VAL A 209 7.43 13.84 2.54
C VAL A 209 8.13 14.25 1.24
N MET A 210 7.41 14.44 0.13
CA MET A 210 8.01 15.04 -1.08
C MET A 210 8.54 16.45 -0.82
N GLY A 211 7.80 17.27 -0.06
CA GLY A 211 8.25 18.59 0.37
C GLY A 211 9.53 18.51 1.21
N LEU A 212 9.58 17.60 2.19
CA LEU A 212 10.76 17.38 3.03
C LEU A 212 11.99 16.94 2.23
N LYS A 213 11.80 16.11 1.18
CA LYS A 213 12.90 15.66 0.30
C LYS A 213 13.51 16.79 -0.53
N ARG A 214 12.84 17.94 -0.67
CA ARG A 214 13.36 19.07 -1.45
C ARG A 214 14.47 19.82 -0.72
N PHE A 215 14.59 19.67 0.59
CA PHE A 215 15.65 20.30 1.38
C PHE A 215 16.97 19.54 1.20
N SER A 216 18.00 20.24 0.73
CA SER A 216 19.34 19.68 0.61
C SER A 216 19.98 19.53 1.99
N VAL A 217 20.46 18.33 2.31
CA VAL A 217 21.16 18.04 3.56
C VAL A 217 22.62 17.67 3.32
N PRO A 218 23.53 17.90 4.29
CA PRO A 218 24.91 17.44 4.20
C PRO A 218 24.99 15.92 3.99
N LYS A 219 26.01 15.45 3.26
CA LYS A 219 26.21 14.01 2.95
C LYS A 219 26.20 13.12 4.20
N ALA A 220 26.73 13.61 5.32
CA ALA A 220 26.74 12.91 6.61
C ALA A 220 25.33 12.56 7.12
N MET A 221 24.31 13.32 6.73
CA MET A 221 22.92 13.13 7.17
C MET A 221 22.08 12.32 6.18
N ALA A 222 22.58 12.05 4.97
CA ALA A 222 21.79 11.41 3.91
C ALA A 222 21.19 10.05 4.34
N GLY A 223 21.90 9.30 5.19
CA GLY A 223 21.42 8.01 5.70
C GLY A 223 20.33 8.13 6.77
N ILE A 224 20.40 9.13 7.66
CA ILE A 224 19.43 9.28 8.77
C ILE A 224 18.10 9.89 8.30
N MET A 225 18.13 10.66 7.19
CA MET A 225 16.93 11.31 6.66
C MET A 225 15.76 10.34 6.38
N PRO A 226 15.91 9.29 5.54
CA PRO A 226 14.81 8.39 5.21
C PRO A 226 14.39 7.45 6.33
N VAL A 227 15.27 7.20 7.30
CA VAL A 227 15.02 6.25 8.39
C VAL A 227 14.34 6.93 9.58
N VAL A 228 14.74 8.16 9.90
CA VAL A 228 14.28 8.85 11.12
C VAL A 228 13.59 10.16 10.79
N VAL A 229 14.25 11.06 10.03
CA VAL A 229 13.78 12.44 9.90
C VAL A 229 12.49 12.54 9.10
N TYR A 230 12.42 11.93 7.91
CA TYR A 230 11.20 11.95 7.09
C TYR A 230 10.03 11.24 7.77
N PRO A 231 10.20 10.04 8.36
CA PRO A 231 9.13 9.40 9.11
C PRO A 231 8.65 10.24 10.31
N LEU A 232 9.57 10.79 11.10
CA LEU A 232 9.24 11.56 12.30
C LEU A 232 8.51 12.87 11.96
N LEU A 233 9.13 13.72 11.14
CA LEU A 233 8.56 15.01 10.78
C LEU A 233 7.30 14.86 9.93
N GLY A 234 7.31 13.89 9.00
CA GLY A 234 6.14 13.58 8.19
C GLY A 234 4.95 13.18 9.06
N THR A 235 5.16 12.28 10.03
CA THR A 235 4.10 11.83 10.94
C THR A 235 3.61 12.96 11.84
N LEU A 236 4.51 13.78 12.38
CA LEU A 236 4.13 14.93 13.21
C LEU A 236 3.25 15.93 12.45
N VAL A 237 3.68 16.32 11.25
CA VAL A 237 2.95 17.28 10.41
C VAL A 237 1.60 16.73 9.97
N VAL A 238 1.57 15.48 9.48
CA VAL A 238 0.33 14.81 9.07
C VAL A 238 -0.61 14.65 10.27
N GLY A 239 -0.09 14.25 11.43
CA GLY A 239 -0.87 14.07 12.64
C GLY A 239 -1.52 15.37 13.12
N ILE A 240 -0.74 16.45 13.23
CA ILE A 240 -1.27 17.78 13.59
C ILE A 240 -2.33 18.22 12.58
N ALA A 241 -2.04 18.12 11.29
CA ALA A 241 -2.98 18.53 10.24
C ALA A 241 -4.28 17.73 10.30
N MET A 242 -4.20 16.40 10.49
CA MET A 242 -5.39 15.54 10.58
C MET A 242 -6.17 15.78 11.86
N PHE A 243 -5.55 15.84 13.04
CA PHE A 243 -6.30 16.04 14.28
C PHE A 243 -6.91 17.44 14.40
N VAL A 244 -6.20 18.48 13.96
CA VAL A 244 -6.57 19.86 14.28
C VAL A 244 -7.37 20.54 13.16
N ILE A 245 -7.03 20.27 11.90
CA ILE A 245 -7.50 21.09 10.76
C ILE A 245 -8.40 20.29 9.82
N ILE A 246 -7.90 19.14 9.36
CA ILE A 246 -8.48 18.40 8.22
C ILE A 246 -9.47 17.34 8.68
N GLY A 247 -9.21 16.68 9.80
CA GLY A 247 -9.99 15.55 10.28
C GLY A 247 -11.43 15.88 10.67
N PRO A 248 -11.69 16.90 11.52
CA PRO A 248 -13.05 17.26 11.92
C PRO A 248 -14.02 17.52 10.75
N PRO A 249 -13.68 18.30 9.70
CA PRO A 249 -14.60 18.48 8.58
C PRO A 249 -14.80 17.18 7.78
N LEU A 250 -13.77 16.33 7.64
CA LEU A 250 -13.92 15.04 6.96
C LEU A 250 -14.79 14.07 7.75
N ALA A 251 -14.68 14.06 9.08
CA ALA A 251 -15.55 13.28 9.96
C ALA A 251 -17.02 13.75 9.81
N ALA A 252 -17.26 15.06 9.81
CA ALA A 252 -18.61 15.59 9.60
C ALA A 252 -19.21 15.18 8.23
N VAL A 253 -18.40 15.19 7.17
CA VAL A 253 -18.81 14.69 5.85
C VAL A 253 -19.11 13.20 5.89
N ASN A 254 -18.26 12.40 6.56
CA ASN A 254 -18.47 10.96 6.68
C ASN A 254 -19.75 10.63 7.47
N THR A 255 -20.00 11.33 8.58
CA THR A 255 -21.25 11.20 9.36
C THR A 255 -22.46 11.61 8.53
N GLY A 256 -22.40 12.71 7.77
CA GLY A 256 -23.48 13.15 6.90
C GLY A 256 -23.79 12.14 5.79
N LEU A 257 -22.75 11.57 5.17
CA LEU A 257 -22.91 10.53 4.16
C LEU A 257 -23.52 9.25 4.76
N THR A 258 -23.06 8.87 5.95
CA THR A 258 -23.59 7.71 6.70
C THR A 258 -25.07 7.91 7.01
N ALA A 259 -25.43 9.06 7.58
CA ALA A 259 -26.81 9.40 7.91
C ALA A 259 -27.72 9.37 6.68
N TRP A 260 -27.24 9.91 5.55
CA TRP A 260 -27.96 9.86 4.28
C TRP A 260 -28.18 8.42 3.80
N LEU A 261 -27.13 7.59 3.78
CA LEU A 261 -27.21 6.19 3.36
C LEU A 261 -28.14 5.37 4.27
N THR A 262 -28.05 5.55 5.60
CA THR A 262 -28.92 4.86 6.55
C THR A 262 -30.37 5.34 6.47
N GLY A 263 -30.60 6.57 6.02
CA GLY A 263 -31.92 7.12 5.75
C GLY A 263 -32.57 6.60 4.47
N LEU A 264 -31.83 5.89 3.60
CA LEU A 264 -32.39 5.25 2.40
C LEU A 264 -33.17 3.98 2.81
N SER A 265 -34.47 4.13 3.08
CA SER A 265 -35.35 2.98 3.33
C SER A 265 -35.90 2.35 2.04
N GLY A 266 -36.16 1.03 2.07
CA GLY A 266 -36.97 0.33 1.06
C GLY A 266 -36.29 0.13 -0.30
N ALA A 267 -36.95 0.57 -1.38
CA ALA A 267 -36.54 0.30 -2.76
C ALA A 267 -35.18 0.92 -3.15
N ASN A 268 -34.79 2.04 -2.54
CA ASN A 268 -33.56 2.75 -2.90
C ASN A 268 -32.28 2.02 -2.46
N ALA A 269 -32.30 1.33 -1.31
CA ALA A 269 -31.17 0.52 -0.84
C ALA A 269 -30.99 -0.74 -1.71
N LEU A 270 -32.10 -1.36 -2.11
CA LEU A 270 -32.11 -2.50 -3.02
C LEU A 270 -31.61 -2.12 -4.42
N LEU A 271 -32.05 -0.97 -4.94
CA LEU A 271 -31.58 -0.44 -6.22
C LEU A 271 -30.09 -0.10 -6.18
N LEU A 272 -29.62 0.55 -5.11
CA LEU A 272 -28.21 0.88 -4.93
C LEU A 272 -27.34 -0.38 -4.84
N GLY A 273 -27.77 -1.37 -4.05
CA GLY A 273 -27.11 -2.67 -3.95
C GLY A 273 -27.04 -3.40 -5.30
N ALA A 274 -28.14 -3.38 -6.06
CA ALA A 274 -28.19 -3.96 -7.40
C ALA A 274 -27.24 -3.24 -8.38
N ILE A 275 -27.20 -1.91 -8.35
CA ILE A 275 -26.29 -1.12 -9.21
C ILE A 275 -24.83 -1.42 -8.87
N VAL A 276 -24.45 -1.40 -7.58
CA VAL A 276 -23.07 -1.70 -7.16
C VAL A 276 -22.69 -3.14 -7.51
N GLY A 277 -23.59 -4.10 -7.29
CA GLY A 277 -23.39 -5.50 -7.68
C GLY A 277 -23.20 -5.69 -9.19
N LEU A 278 -24.01 -5.00 -10.00
CA LEU A 278 -23.88 -5.00 -11.46
C LEU A 278 -22.58 -4.35 -11.92
N MET A 279 -22.14 -3.25 -11.29
CA MET A 279 -20.85 -2.62 -11.58
C MET A 279 -19.66 -3.54 -11.26
N MET A 280 -19.75 -4.35 -10.21
CA MET A 280 -18.71 -5.35 -9.90
C MET A 280 -18.68 -6.49 -10.93
N ALA A 281 -19.85 -6.92 -11.42
CA ALA A 281 -19.96 -7.97 -12.44
C ALA A 281 -19.58 -7.51 -13.85
N PHE A 282 -19.77 -6.22 -14.18
CA PHE A 282 -19.68 -5.68 -15.53
C PHE A 282 -18.33 -5.90 -16.23
N ASP A 283 -17.22 -5.77 -15.49
CA ASP A 283 -15.87 -5.73 -16.07
C ASP A 283 -14.92 -6.78 -15.45
N MET A 284 -15.47 -7.75 -14.69
CA MET A 284 -14.78 -8.89 -14.07
C MET A 284 -13.34 -8.62 -13.58
N GLY A 285 -13.10 -7.47 -12.93
CA GLY A 285 -11.78 -7.07 -12.41
C GLY A 285 -11.16 -5.81 -13.04
N GLY A 286 -11.73 -5.27 -14.12
CA GLY A 286 -11.26 -4.04 -14.76
C GLY A 286 -11.61 -2.74 -14.01
N PRO A 287 -11.43 -1.55 -14.64
CA PRO A 287 -11.59 -0.26 -13.97
C PRO A 287 -12.93 -0.03 -13.28
N VAL A 288 -14.03 -0.54 -13.84
CA VAL A 288 -15.38 -0.37 -13.26
C VAL A 288 -15.51 -1.17 -11.96
N ASN A 289 -15.00 -2.41 -11.94
CA ASN A 289 -14.98 -3.23 -10.73
C ASN A 289 -14.12 -2.59 -9.62
N LYS A 290 -12.96 -2.00 -9.95
CA LYS A 290 -12.13 -1.30 -8.95
C LYS A 290 -12.83 -0.06 -8.39
N ALA A 291 -13.55 0.69 -9.21
CA ALA A 291 -14.33 1.84 -8.76
C ALA A 291 -15.50 1.41 -7.85
N ALA A 292 -16.26 0.39 -8.25
CA ALA A 292 -17.35 -0.17 -7.46
C ALA A 292 -16.86 -0.72 -6.11
N TYR A 293 -15.72 -1.40 -6.12
CA TYR A 293 -15.07 -1.91 -4.92
C TYR A 293 -14.58 -0.82 -3.98
N THR A 294 -13.97 0.24 -4.52
CA THR A 294 -13.57 1.42 -3.74
C THR A 294 -14.79 2.08 -3.08
N PHE A 295 -15.90 2.21 -3.83
CA PHE A 295 -17.15 2.75 -3.33
C PHE A 295 -17.77 1.85 -2.24
N ALA A 296 -17.81 0.54 -2.46
CA ALA A 296 -18.34 -0.42 -1.49
C ALA A 296 -17.52 -0.43 -0.18
N ILE A 297 -16.18 -0.40 -0.27
CA ILE A 297 -15.32 -0.27 0.92
C ILE A 297 -15.56 1.05 1.64
N ALA A 298 -15.68 2.15 0.90
CA ALA A 298 -15.98 3.45 1.51
C ALA A 298 -17.29 3.41 2.29
N GLY A 299 -18.31 2.69 1.79
CA GLY A 299 -19.56 2.44 2.49
C GLY A 299 -19.44 1.52 3.72
N LEU A 300 -18.51 0.56 3.73
CA LEU A 300 -18.26 -0.31 4.89
C LEU A 300 -17.64 0.45 6.08
N GLY A 301 -16.87 1.52 5.82
CA GLY A 301 -16.34 2.41 6.85
C GLY A 301 -17.39 3.29 7.54
N ALA A 302 -18.65 3.23 7.08
CA ALA A 302 -19.81 3.91 7.68
C ALA A 302 -20.56 3.04 8.71
N VAL A 303 -20.12 1.78 8.91
CA VAL A 303 -20.71 0.90 9.94
C VAL A 303 -20.14 1.30 11.31
N PRO A 304 -20.96 1.73 12.28
CA PRO A 304 -20.50 2.11 13.61
C PRO A 304 -19.76 0.95 14.27
N ARG A 305 -18.60 1.22 14.90
CA ARG A 305 -18.02 0.27 15.84
C ARG A 305 -18.89 0.26 17.11
N PRO A 306 -19.34 -0.89 17.62
CA PRO A 306 -19.92 -0.92 18.96
C PRO A 306 -18.82 -0.57 19.97
N GLY A 307 -18.93 0.59 20.62
CA GLY A 307 -18.06 0.96 21.75
C GLY A 307 -17.30 2.30 21.69
N CYS A 308 -17.50 3.14 20.67
CA CYS A 308 -17.12 4.57 20.72
C CYS A 308 -18.36 5.44 20.45
#